data_AF-A0A953PBF5-F1
#
_entry.id   AF-A0A953PBF5-F1
#
_cell.length_a   1.000
_cell.length_b   1.000
_cell.length_c   1.000
_cell.angle_alpha   90.00
_cell.angle_beta   90.00
_cell.angle_gamma   90.00
#
_symmetry.space_group_name_H-M   'P 1'
#
loop_
_entity.id
_entity.type
_entity.pdbx_description
1 polymer ?
#
loop_
_entity_poly.entity_id
_entity_poly.type
_entity_poly.pdbx_seq_one_letter_code
_entity_poly.pdbx_strand_id
1 'polypeptide(L)'
;PAAAWIAITGALDPRMLILCAAVTLWVGGFDVLYACQDVAFDQQAGLFSVPKRFGISRALMIARAMHVLVVALLAVLAASFALPWPAWAGVAVVAGLLGYEHSLVRADDLSKLDAAFFAVNGYISLLFLLFWGAAAALWRG
;
A
#
# COMPACT_ATOMS: atom_id res chain seq x y z
N PRO A 1 8.11 -9.46 3.53
CA PRO A 1 9.35 -9.12 2.77
C PRO A 1 10.65 -9.61 3.43
N ALA A 2 10.90 -9.27 4.70
CA ALA A 2 12.12 -9.67 5.42
C ALA A 2 12.36 -11.19 5.43
N ALA A 3 11.32 -11.99 5.71
CA ALA A 3 11.44 -13.45 5.74
C ALA A 3 11.91 -14.04 4.40
N ALA A 4 11.33 -13.59 3.29
CA ALA A 4 11.75 -14.02 1.95
C ALA A 4 13.20 -13.63 1.64
N TRP A 5 13.63 -12.44 2.06
CA TRP A 5 15.01 -11.99 1.90
C TRP A 5 16.00 -12.85 2.70
N ILE A 6 15.70 -13.12 3.96
CA ILE A 6 16.51 -13.99 4.83
C ILE A 6 16.60 -15.40 4.24
N ALA A 7 15.48 -15.94 3.75
CA ALA A 7 15.44 -17.27 3.14
C ALA A 7 16.35 -17.40 1.90
N ILE A 8 16.51 -16.33 1.12
CA ILE A 8 17.33 -16.32 -0.10
C ILE A 8 18.80 -15.96 0.19
N THR A 9 19.05 -15.03 1.11
CA THR A 9 20.39 -14.43 1.31
C THR A 9 21.11 -14.88 2.58
N GLY A 10 20.42 -15.54 3.52
CA GLY A 10 20.96 -15.96 4.81
C GLY A 10 21.15 -14.83 5.83
N ALA A 11 20.83 -13.58 5.49
CA ALA A 11 20.97 -12.42 6.36
C ALA A 11 19.83 -11.42 6.15
N LEU A 12 19.66 -10.47 7.08
CA LEU A 12 18.74 -9.35 6.90
C LEU A 12 19.52 -8.13 6.42
N ASP A 13 19.16 -7.60 5.25
CA ASP A 13 19.56 -6.27 4.83
C ASP A 13 18.61 -5.22 5.44
N PRO A 14 19.10 -4.23 6.21
CA PRO A 14 18.25 -3.18 6.79
C PRO A 14 17.38 -2.44 5.79
N ARG A 15 17.79 -2.34 4.51
CA ARG A 15 16.99 -1.74 3.45
C ARG A 15 15.67 -2.49 3.23
N MET A 16 15.60 -3.79 3.52
CA MET A 16 14.36 -4.56 3.43
C MET A 16 13.33 -4.18 4.49
N LEU A 17 13.74 -3.51 5.57
CA LEU A 17 12.80 -2.94 6.55
C LEU A 17 11.97 -1.81 5.92
N ILE A 18 12.51 -1.10 4.92
CA ILE A 18 11.77 -0.09 4.16
C ILE A 18 10.63 -0.76 3.38
N LEU A 19 10.90 -1.89 2.72
CA LEU A 19 9.86 -2.64 2.02
C LEU A 19 8.82 -3.23 2.99
N CYS A 20 9.25 -3.72 4.15
CA CYS A 20 8.33 -4.16 5.19
C CYS A 20 7.41 -3.02 5.64
N ALA A 21 7.96 -1.84 5.93
CA ALA A 21 7.19 -0.66 6.32
C ALA A 21 6.20 -0.24 5.23
N ALA A 22 6.64 -0.23 3.96
CA ALA A 22 5.77 0.07 2.82
C ALA A 22 4.59 -0.92 2.74
N VAL A 23 4.86 -2.23 2.83
CA VAL A 23 3.79 -3.25 2.80
C VAL A 23 2.86 -3.13 4.02
N THR A 24 3.39 -2.84 5.21
CA THR A 24 2.57 -2.63 6.42
C THR A 24 1.65 -1.43 6.28
N LEU A 25 2.14 -0.30 5.77
CA LEU A 25 1.34 0.91 5.57
C LEU A 25 0.33 0.76 4.43
N TRP A 26 0.67 -0.01 3.41
CA TRP A 26 -0.22 -0.35 2.31
C TRP A 26 -1.40 -1.18 2.83
N VAL A 27 -1.13 -2.33 3.46
CA VAL A 27 -2.15 -3.20 4.05
C VAL A 27 -2.95 -2.47 5.14
N GLY A 28 -2.28 -1.66 5.97
CA GLY A 28 -2.95 -0.89 7.01
C GLY A 28 -3.84 0.24 6.46
N GLY A 29 -3.42 0.93 5.39
CA GLY A 29 -4.23 1.97 4.76
C GLY A 29 -5.54 1.40 4.21
N PHE A 30 -5.44 0.21 3.63
CA PHE A 30 -6.58 -0.58 3.19
C PHE A 30 -7.50 -1.06 4.29
N ASP A 31 -6.95 -1.59 5.38
CA ASP A 31 -7.73 -2.00 6.55
C ASP A 31 -8.55 -0.83 7.11
N VAL A 32 -7.96 0.38 7.12
CA VAL A 32 -8.67 1.61 7.50
C VAL A 32 -9.81 1.96 6.53
N LEU A 33 -9.62 1.76 5.22
CA LEU A 33 -10.69 1.96 4.23
C LEU A 33 -11.84 0.97 4.46
N TYR A 34 -11.54 -0.31 4.64
CA TYR A 34 -12.55 -1.35 4.88
C TYR A 34 -13.32 -1.13 6.17
N ALA A 35 -12.63 -0.79 7.26
CA ALA A 35 -13.28 -0.49 8.53
C ALA A 35 -14.32 0.64 8.42
N CYS A 36 -14.27 1.49 7.37
CA CYS A 36 -15.26 2.55 7.19
C CYS A 36 -16.66 1.99 6.88
N GLN A 37 -16.75 0.81 6.24
CA GLN A 37 -18.02 0.13 5.96
C GLN A 37 -18.62 -0.48 7.24
N ASP A 38 -17.75 -0.96 8.13
CA ASP A 38 -18.16 -1.66 9.36
C ASP A 38 -18.42 -0.73 10.55
N VAL A 39 -18.33 0.60 10.36
CA VAL A 39 -18.36 1.56 11.48
C VAL A 39 -19.62 1.46 12.35
N ALA A 40 -20.79 1.20 11.75
CA ALA A 40 -22.03 1.05 12.49
C ALA A 40 -22.04 -0.23 13.34
N PHE A 41 -21.49 -1.32 12.80
CA PHE A 41 -21.33 -2.58 13.51
C PHE A 41 -20.30 -2.44 14.64
N ASP A 42 -19.15 -1.82 14.38
CA ASP A 42 -18.11 -1.58 15.39
C ASP A 42 -18.61 -0.74 16.57
N GLN A 43 -19.51 0.21 16.30
CA GLN A 43 -20.16 0.99 17.34
C GLN A 43 -21.06 0.11 18.21
N GLN A 44 -21.91 -0.72 17.60
CA GLN A 44 -22.83 -1.62 18.32
C GLN A 44 -22.09 -2.72 19.10
N ALA A 45 -21.07 -3.32 18.49
CA ALA A 45 -20.31 -4.42 19.06
C ALA A 45 -19.19 -3.97 20.03
N GLY A 46 -18.96 -2.67 20.18
CA GLY A 46 -17.92 -2.16 21.08
C GLY A 46 -16.49 -2.33 20.57
N LEU A 47 -16.28 -2.71 19.30
CA LEU A 47 -14.96 -2.95 18.70
C LEU A 47 -14.15 -1.66 18.51
N PHE A 48 -12.84 -1.75 18.40
CA PHE A 48 -11.96 -0.59 18.16
C PHE A 48 -11.58 -0.52 16.68
N SER A 49 -11.96 0.58 16.02
CA SER A 49 -11.53 0.88 14.66
C SER A 49 -11.24 2.36 14.47
N VAL A 50 -10.39 2.68 13.49
CA VAL A 50 -10.03 4.06 13.10
C VAL A 50 -11.26 4.90 12.76
N PRO A 51 -12.19 4.47 11.88
CA PRO A 51 -13.39 5.25 11.57
C PRO A 51 -14.36 5.38 12.74
N LYS A 52 -14.44 4.39 13.65
CA LYS A 52 -15.22 4.58 14.89
C LYS A 52 -14.66 5.70 15.77
N ARG A 53 -13.33 5.80 15.89
CA ARG A 53 -12.67 6.80 16.74
C ARG A 53 -12.61 8.19 16.10
N PHE A 54 -12.35 8.28 14.80
CA PHE A 54 -12.06 9.54 14.12
C PHE A 54 -13.14 9.97 13.12
N GLY A 55 -14.11 9.12 12.82
CA GLY A 55 -15.10 9.30 11.77
C GLY A 55 -14.57 8.92 10.38
N ILE A 56 -15.47 8.58 9.46
CA ILE A 56 -15.16 8.11 8.11
C ILE A 56 -14.25 9.11 7.37
N SER A 57 -14.61 10.41 7.36
CA SER A 57 -13.83 11.42 6.64
C SER A 57 -12.36 11.48 7.09
N ARG A 58 -12.09 11.41 8.40
CA ARG A 58 -10.71 11.39 8.92
C ARG A 58 -10.03 10.06 8.68
N ALA A 59 -10.75 8.94 8.75
CA ALA A 59 -10.22 7.63 8.39
C ALA A 59 -9.74 7.57 6.93
N LEU A 60 -10.52 8.13 5.99
CA LEU A 60 -10.10 8.25 4.59
C LEU A 60 -8.82 9.10 4.44
N MET A 61 -8.70 10.20 5.19
CA MET A 61 -7.46 11.00 5.20
C MET A 61 -6.27 10.25 5.79
N ILE A 62 -6.47 9.47 6.85
CA ILE A 62 -5.43 8.62 7.46
C ILE A 62 -4.96 7.57 6.44
N ALA A 63 -5.87 6.85 5.80
CA ALA A 63 -5.55 5.89 4.75
C ALA A 63 -4.76 6.55 3.59
N ARG A 64 -5.15 7.76 3.18
CA ARG A 64 -4.43 8.52 2.15
C ARG A 64 -3.01 8.86 2.57
N ALA A 65 -2.82 9.33 3.80
CA ALA A 65 -1.49 9.62 4.33
C ALA A 65 -0.61 8.37 4.38
N MET A 66 -1.17 7.23 4.79
CA MET A 66 -0.48 5.94 4.76
C MET A 66 -0.04 5.58 3.34
N HIS A 67 -0.92 5.68 2.34
CA HIS A 67 -0.59 5.37 0.95
C HIS A 67 0.43 6.35 0.32
N VAL A 68 0.39 7.64 0.67
CA VAL A 68 1.44 8.59 0.27
C VAL A 68 2.79 8.17 0.85
N LEU A 69 2.82 7.73 2.11
CA LEU A 69 4.04 7.23 2.74
C LEU A 69 4.53 5.93 2.09
N VAL A 70 3.64 5.05 1.61
CA VAL A 70 4.01 3.89 0.79
C VAL A 70 4.81 4.33 -0.44
N VAL A 71 4.29 5.29 -1.22
CA VAL A 71 4.96 5.79 -2.42
C VAL A 71 6.34 6.36 -2.10
N ALA A 72 6.45 7.14 -1.02
CA ALA A 72 7.73 7.70 -0.56
C ALA A 72 8.72 6.58 -0.17
N LEU A 73 8.28 5.58 0.60
CA LEU A 73 9.12 4.46 1.01
C LEU A 73 9.58 3.61 -0.18
N LEU A 74 8.73 3.40 -1.18
CA LEU A 74 9.10 2.69 -2.40
C LEU A 74 10.15 3.46 -3.22
N ALA A 75 10.04 4.79 -3.30
CA ALA A 75 11.05 5.64 -3.94
C ALA A 75 12.40 5.58 -3.18
N VAL A 76 12.37 5.65 -1.84
CA VAL A 76 13.57 5.51 -0.99
C VAL A 76 14.20 4.13 -1.18
N LEU A 77 13.40 3.07 -1.23
CA LEU A 77 13.88 1.72 -1.46
C LEU A 77 14.57 1.59 -2.83
N ALA A 78 13.95 2.10 -3.90
CA ALA A 78 14.54 2.09 -5.24
C ALA A 78 15.87 2.85 -5.29
N ALA A 79 15.95 4.01 -4.65
CA ALA A 79 17.19 4.78 -4.53
C ALA A 79 18.26 4.05 -3.70
N SER A 80 17.89 3.40 -2.59
CA SER A 80 18.83 2.72 -1.68
C SER A 80 19.55 1.51 -2.29
N PHE A 81 18.97 0.92 -3.34
CA PHE A 81 19.56 -0.17 -4.12
C PHE A 81 20.12 0.31 -5.47
N ALA A 82 20.02 1.61 -5.78
CA ALA A 82 20.32 2.17 -7.10
C ALA A 82 19.62 1.40 -8.23
N LEU A 83 18.33 1.08 -8.04
CA LEU A 83 17.58 0.29 -9.01
C LEU A 83 17.40 1.05 -10.34
N PRO A 84 17.43 0.35 -11.48
CA PRO A 84 17.26 0.95 -12.79
C PRO A 84 15.83 1.46 -13.01
N TRP A 85 15.62 2.12 -14.16
CA TRP A 85 14.38 2.82 -14.49
C TRP A 85 13.06 2.04 -14.30
N PRO A 86 12.97 0.69 -14.46
CA PRO A 86 11.69 0.01 -14.25
C PRO A 86 11.15 0.15 -12.82
N ALA A 87 12.03 0.27 -11.82
CA ALA A 87 11.59 0.48 -10.44
C ALA A 87 10.87 1.83 -10.30
N TRP A 88 11.41 2.89 -10.91
CA TRP A 88 10.82 4.23 -10.89
C TRP A 88 9.51 4.30 -11.67
N ALA A 89 9.42 3.62 -12.82
CA ALA A 89 8.16 3.45 -13.55
C ALA A 89 7.12 2.72 -12.69
N GLY A 90 7.53 1.66 -11.98
CA GLY A 90 6.69 0.95 -11.03
C GLY A 90 6.18 1.83 -9.89
N VAL A 91 7.03 2.68 -9.31
CA VAL A 91 6.63 3.66 -8.28
C VAL A 91 5.57 4.62 -8.83
N ALA A 92 5.77 5.16 -10.04
CA ALA A 92 4.80 6.06 -10.67
C ALA A 92 3.46 5.38 -10.94
N VAL A 93 3.48 4.12 -11.40
CA VAL A 93 2.27 3.32 -11.63
C VAL A 93 1.52 3.04 -10.33
N VAL A 94 2.22 2.62 -9.28
CA VAL A 94 1.62 2.38 -7.95
C VAL A 94 1.03 3.67 -7.39
N ALA A 95 1.74 4.80 -7.50
CA ALA A 95 1.23 6.10 -7.07
C ALA A 95 -0.05 6.50 -7.82
N GLY A 96 -0.08 6.30 -9.14
CA GLY A 96 -1.27 6.58 -9.96
C GLY A 96 -2.47 5.70 -9.58
N LEU A 97 -2.24 4.41 -9.34
CA LEU A 97 -3.29 3.47 -8.94
C LEU A 97 -3.85 3.78 -7.54
N LEU A 98 -2.98 4.08 -6.56
CA LEU A 98 -3.41 4.51 -5.23
C LEU A 98 -4.18 5.84 -5.29
N GLY A 99 -3.73 6.78 -6.14
CA GLY A 99 -4.47 8.03 -6.39
C GLY A 99 -5.84 7.77 -6.99
N TYR A 100 -5.94 6.85 -7.95
CA TYR A 100 -7.20 6.44 -8.56
C TYR A 100 -8.16 5.80 -7.54
N GLU A 101 -7.69 4.87 -6.71
CA GLU A 101 -8.50 4.27 -5.64
C GLU A 101 -9.08 5.33 -4.70
N HIS A 102 -8.24 6.25 -4.22
CA HIS A 102 -8.67 7.34 -3.35
C HIS A 102 -9.63 8.33 -4.02
N SER A 103 -9.64 8.39 -5.36
CA SER A 103 -10.60 9.20 -6.12
C SER A 103 -11.98 8.56 -6.24
N LEU A 104 -12.05 7.23 -6.14
CA LEU A 104 -13.30 6.45 -6.25
C LEU A 104 -14.07 6.37 -4.92
N VAL A 105 -13.38 6.53 -3.79
CA VAL A 105 -13.98 6.45 -2.46
C VAL A 105 -14.34 7.84 -1.93
N ARG A 106 -15.58 8.00 -1.46
CA ARG A 106 -16.04 9.24 -0.83
C ARG A 106 -16.66 8.96 0.53
N ALA A 107 -16.59 9.93 1.44
CA ALA A 107 -17.06 9.75 2.81
C ALA A 107 -18.59 9.56 2.90
N ASP A 108 -19.32 10.05 1.91
CA ASP A 108 -20.77 9.99 1.77
C ASP A 108 -21.26 8.80 0.93
N ASP A 109 -20.37 8.14 0.18
CA ASP A 109 -20.70 6.99 -0.66
C ASP A 109 -19.55 5.96 -0.66
N LEU A 110 -19.73 4.90 0.13
CA LEU A 110 -18.82 3.75 0.21
C LEU A 110 -19.30 2.56 -0.65
N SER A 111 -20.35 2.72 -1.47
CA SER A 111 -20.96 1.60 -2.22
C SER A 111 -20.02 0.93 -3.22
N LYS A 112 -19.00 1.67 -3.68
CA LYS A 112 -18.02 1.21 -4.66
C LYS A 112 -16.70 0.76 -4.04
N LEU A 113 -16.58 0.82 -2.70
CA LEU A 113 -15.31 0.60 -2.00
C LEU A 113 -14.73 -0.78 -2.31
N ASP A 114 -15.53 -1.85 -2.21
CA ASP A 114 -15.06 -3.23 -2.45
C ASP A 114 -14.55 -3.44 -3.87
N ALA A 115 -15.32 -3.00 -4.87
CA ALA A 115 -15.01 -3.23 -6.28
C ALA A 115 -13.81 -2.40 -6.74
N ALA A 116 -13.74 -1.13 -6.32
CA ALA A 116 -12.60 -0.25 -6.58
C ALA A 116 -11.33 -0.83 -5.96
N PHE A 117 -11.44 -1.26 -4.71
CA PHE A 117 -10.34 -1.80 -3.93
C PHE A 117 -9.78 -3.09 -4.53
N PHE A 118 -10.62 -4.12 -4.73
CA PHE A 118 -10.16 -5.45 -5.12
C PHE A 118 -9.45 -5.41 -6.47
N ALA A 119 -10.00 -4.65 -7.42
CA ALA A 119 -9.40 -4.45 -8.72
C ALA A 119 -8.06 -3.73 -8.60
N VAL A 120 -8.01 -2.58 -7.91
CA VAL A 120 -6.79 -1.77 -7.80
C VAL A 120 -5.68 -2.53 -7.05
N ASN A 121 -6.01 -3.27 -6.01
CA ASN A 121 -5.06 -4.10 -5.27
C ASN A 121 -4.46 -5.23 -6.10
N GLY A 122 -5.30 -5.89 -6.89
CA GLY A 122 -4.86 -6.89 -7.86
C GLY A 122 -3.87 -6.29 -8.86
N TYR A 123 -4.21 -5.13 -9.45
CA TYR A 123 -3.34 -4.43 -10.38
C TYR A 123 -2.03 -3.97 -9.73
N ILE A 124 -2.08 -3.37 -8.54
CA ILE A 124 -0.88 -2.94 -7.80
C ILE A 124 0.05 -4.14 -7.58
N SER A 125 -0.47 -5.27 -7.12
CA SER A 125 0.33 -6.46 -6.83
C SER A 125 1.04 -7.01 -8.08
N LEU A 126 0.29 -7.17 -9.19
CA LEU A 126 0.82 -7.70 -10.44
C LEU A 126 1.83 -6.74 -11.09
N LEU A 127 1.52 -5.44 -11.12
CA LEU A 127 2.40 -4.44 -11.72
C LEU A 127 3.63 -4.20 -10.84
N PHE A 128 3.48 -4.23 -9.51
CA PHE A 128 4.62 -4.20 -8.60
C PHE A 128 5.57 -5.36 -8.91
N LEU A 129 5.06 -6.59 -8.97
CA LEU A 129 5.87 -7.77 -9.31
C LEU A 129 6.57 -7.60 -10.67
N LEU A 130 5.86 -7.14 -11.69
CA LEU A 130 6.39 -6.94 -13.03
C LEU A 130 7.54 -5.92 -13.05
N PHE A 131 7.29 -4.69 -12.54
CA PHE A 131 8.26 -3.60 -12.60
C PHE A 131 9.46 -3.84 -11.69
N TRP A 132 9.24 -4.32 -10.46
CA TRP A 132 10.31 -4.58 -9.51
C TRP A 132 11.10 -5.85 -9.87
N GLY A 133 10.44 -6.86 -10.41
CA GLY A 133 11.11 -8.04 -10.98
C GLY A 133 11.99 -7.68 -12.17
N ALA A 134 11.49 -6.87 -13.11
CA ALA A 134 12.27 -6.36 -14.23
C ALA A 134 13.46 -5.50 -13.76
N ALA A 135 13.26 -4.63 -12.77
CA ALA A 135 14.34 -3.85 -12.19
C ALA A 135 15.41 -4.73 -11.54
N ALA A 136 15.00 -5.76 -10.80
CA ALA A 136 15.92 -6.71 -10.16
C ALA A 136 16.71 -7.55 -11.19
N ALA A 137 16.09 -7.92 -12.31
CA ALA A 137 16.74 -8.62 -13.40
C ALA A 137 17.80 -7.75 -14.09
N LEU A 138 17.48 -6.49 -14.39
CA LEU A 138 18.41 -5.54 -14.98
C LEU A 138 19.53 -5.12 -14.03
N TRP A 139 19.26 -5.05 -12.73
CA TRP A 139 20.25 -4.69 -11.71
C TRP A 139 21.37 -5.73 -11.54
N ARG A 140 21.11 -7.00 -11.88
CA ARG A 140 22.09 -8.08 -11.84
C ARG A 140 22.85 -8.28 -13.16
N GLY A 141 22.43 -7.59 -14.22
CA GLY A 141 23.00 -7.69 -15.57
C GLY A 141 24.11 -6.69 -15.84
#